data_AF-A0A0C3FHE3-F1
#
_entry.id   AF-A0A0C3FHE3-F1
#
_cell.length_a   1.000
_cell.length_b   1.000
_cell.length_c   1.000
_cell.angle_alpha   90.00
_cell.angle_beta   90.00
_cell.angle_gamma   90.00
#
_symmetry.space_group_name_H-M   'P 1'
#
loop_
_entity.id
_entity.type
_entity.pdbx_description
1 polymer ?
#
loop_
_entity_poly.entity_id
_entity_poly.type
_entity_poly.pdbx_seq_one_letter_code
_entity_poly.pdbx_strand_id
1 'polypeptide(L)'
;MKGFNALILSFLLTSGPVDQVEAWTQLSAQERADILTLYHGQGISIMVSAFGSTDTPTTDGVDPVASAEAVAAFVKEFDLDGVDVDYEDAVALSNGQAVQWLIAFTKTLRAALPTDSLISHAPQGPNFGPTVAQGGYLAVDAAVGHLIDWYNVQFYNQGVEEYVDCPGLLTQSSSNNPHTSVFEIAANGVELNKLVIGKPASMADANNGFMSTDLLAQCVAEAKSMDWAAGAMLFQFSSNLVVWIEAVRGDAFPIGPTMPI
;
A
#
# COMPACT_ATOMS: atom_id res chain seq x y z
N MET A 1 -13.96 13.08 -0.53
CA MET A 1 -12.60 12.78 -0.03
C MET A 1 -12.56 12.64 1.48
N LYS A 2 -13.36 13.40 2.25
CA LYS A 2 -13.51 13.21 3.70
C LYS A 2 -13.56 11.72 4.06
N GLY A 3 -12.55 11.28 4.78
CA GLY A 3 -12.40 9.90 5.20
C GLY A 3 -11.16 9.18 4.65
N PHE A 4 -10.70 9.53 3.46
CA PHE A 4 -9.36 9.16 3.03
C PHE A 4 -8.34 10.03 3.77
N ASN A 5 -7.15 9.46 4.05
CA ASN A 5 -6.01 10.13 4.65
C ASN A 5 -4.76 10.10 3.73
N ALA A 6 -4.76 9.27 2.69
CA ALA A 6 -3.74 9.23 1.66
C ALA A 6 -4.37 9.08 0.27
N LEU A 7 -3.84 9.81 -0.71
CA LEU A 7 -4.01 9.59 -2.14
C LEU A 7 -2.64 9.18 -2.69
N ILE A 8 -2.56 8.04 -3.35
CA ILE A 8 -1.31 7.50 -3.90
C ILE A 8 -1.40 7.55 -5.42
N LEU A 9 -0.54 8.35 -6.05
CA LEU A 9 -0.49 8.55 -7.50
C LEU A 9 0.25 7.38 -8.16
N SER A 10 -0.41 6.67 -9.06
CA SER A 10 0.16 5.55 -9.82
C SER A 10 0.68 6.03 -11.19
N PHE A 11 1.84 5.68 -11.72
CA PHE A 11 2.99 5.02 -11.11
C PHE A 11 4.29 5.71 -11.54
N LEU A 12 5.32 5.64 -10.70
CA LEU A 12 6.70 5.95 -11.07
C LEU A 12 7.46 4.64 -11.30
N LEU A 13 7.59 4.25 -12.56
CA LEU A 13 8.35 3.05 -12.95
C LEU A 13 9.85 3.36 -13.02
N THR A 14 10.67 2.32 -13.09
CA THR A 14 12.11 2.40 -13.41
C THR A 14 12.38 3.08 -14.74
N SER A 15 11.43 3.01 -15.67
CA SER A 15 11.49 3.67 -16.99
C SER A 15 10.99 5.12 -16.99
N GLY A 16 10.37 5.59 -15.90
CA GLY A 16 9.82 6.94 -15.76
C GLY A 16 8.36 6.97 -15.29
N PRO A 17 7.77 8.18 -15.22
CA PRO A 17 6.38 8.36 -14.79
C PRO A 17 5.40 7.85 -15.85
N VAL A 18 4.33 7.18 -15.39
CA VAL A 18 3.19 6.74 -16.20
C VAL A 18 1.88 7.07 -15.50
N ASP A 19 0.75 6.89 -16.19
CA ASP A 19 -0.60 7.02 -15.63
C ASP A 19 -0.84 8.38 -14.90
N GLN A 20 -1.29 8.34 -13.64
CA GLN A 20 -1.55 9.53 -12.82
C GLN A 20 -0.28 10.30 -12.48
N VAL A 21 0.87 9.62 -12.35
CA VAL A 21 2.16 10.27 -12.11
C VAL A 21 2.60 11.04 -13.35
N GLU A 22 2.43 10.47 -14.55
CA GLU A 22 2.66 11.21 -15.80
C GLU A 22 1.76 12.44 -15.89
N ALA A 23 0.45 12.28 -15.62
CA ALA A 23 -0.49 13.39 -15.60
C ALA A 23 -0.09 14.48 -14.58
N TRP A 24 0.41 14.09 -13.41
CA TRP A 24 0.92 15.02 -12.39
C TRP A 24 2.12 15.84 -12.89
N THR A 25 3.02 15.23 -13.66
CA THR A 25 4.17 15.96 -14.23
C THR A 25 3.75 17.00 -15.27
N GLN A 26 2.62 16.80 -15.94
CA GLN A 26 2.11 17.70 -16.98
C GLN A 26 1.36 18.92 -16.42
N LEU A 27 0.95 18.89 -15.14
CA LEU A 27 0.39 20.05 -14.46
C LEU A 27 1.43 21.17 -14.32
N SER A 28 0.97 22.41 -14.30
CA SER A 28 1.80 23.54 -13.90
C SER A 28 2.12 23.47 -12.39
N ALA A 29 3.18 24.17 -11.99
CA ALA A 29 3.53 24.27 -10.57
C ALA A 29 2.39 24.85 -9.71
N GLN A 30 1.61 25.80 -10.25
CA GLN A 30 0.47 26.38 -9.55
C GLN A 30 -0.68 25.37 -9.40
N GLU A 31 -1.01 24.61 -10.44
CA GLU A 31 -2.05 23.58 -10.36
C GLU A 31 -1.70 22.51 -9.32
N ARG A 32 -0.43 22.07 -9.29
CA ARG A 32 0.04 21.15 -8.25
C ARG A 32 -0.08 21.75 -6.85
N ALA A 33 0.36 22.98 -6.66
CA ALA A 33 0.27 23.68 -5.37
C ALA A 33 -1.19 23.84 -4.89
N ASP A 34 -2.11 24.15 -5.81
CA ASP A 34 -3.54 24.27 -5.50
C ASP A 34 -4.15 22.92 -5.08
N ILE A 35 -3.77 21.83 -5.75
CA ILE A 35 -4.21 20.47 -5.39
C ILE A 35 -3.64 20.05 -4.04
N LEU A 36 -2.33 20.23 -3.81
CA LEU A 36 -1.69 19.93 -2.53
C LEU A 36 -2.39 20.69 -1.40
N THR A 37 -2.60 22.00 -1.55
CA THR A 37 -3.31 22.83 -0.57
C THR A 37 -4.72 22.31 -0.27
N LEU A 38 -5.47 21.91 -1.31
CA LEU A 38 -6.84 21.39 -1.16
C LEU A 38 -6.87 20.06 -0.37
N TYR A 39 -5.90 19.19 -0.60
CA TYR A 39 -5.83 17.86 0.02
C TYR A 39 -5.28 17.93 1.45
N HIS A 40 -4.19 18.68 1.65
CA HIS A 40 -3.63 18.95 2.98
C HIS A 40 -4.64 19.65 3.89
N GLY A 41 -5.44 20.59 3.35
CA GLY A 41 -6.53 21.24 4.08
C GLY A 41 -7.65 20.28 4.54
N GLN A 42 -7.67 19.05 4.04
CA GLN A 42 -8.55 17.97 4.46
C GLN A 42 -7.84 16.87 5.28
N GLY A 43 -6.54 17.05 5.56
CA GLY A 43 -5.70 16.05 6.24
C GLY A 43 -5.36 14.85 5.37
N ILE A 44 -5.27 15.03 4.04
CA ILE A 44 -4.96 13.98 3.08
C ILE A 44 -3.57 14.20 2.52
N SER A 45 -2.69 13.21 2.71
CA SER A 45 -1.37 13.18 2.08
C SER A 45 -1.47 12.75 0.62
N ILE A 46 -0.65 13.32 -0.27
CA ILE A 46 -0.48 12.91 -1.66
C ILE A 46 0.90 12.25 -1.81
N MET A 47 0.92 10.96 -2.13
CA MET A 47 2.13 10.14 -2.28
C MET A 47 2.30 9.68 -3.72
N VAL A 48 3.47 9.17 -4.07
CA VAL A 48 3.73 8.47 -5.35
C VAL A 48 3.84 6.97 -5.12
N SER A 49 3.22 6.17 -5.99
CA SER A 49 3.45 4.72 -6.05
C SER A 49 4.64 4.42 -6.94
N ALA A 50 5.73 3.91 -6.38
CA ALA A 50 6.86 3.41 -7.14
C ALA A 50 6.59 1.98 -7.63
N PHE A 51 6.98 1.68 -8.87
CA PHE A 51 6.81 0.37 -9.53
C PHE A 51 5.36 0.03 -9.89
N GLY A 52 4.84 -1.11 -9.44
CA GLY A 52 3.58 -1.70 -9.90
C GLY A 52 3.80 -2.93 -10.77
N SER A 53 2.70 -3.58 -11.17
CA SER A 53 2.70 -4.92 -11.78
C SER A 53 3.49 -5.08 -13.08
N THR A 54 3.86 -3.99 -13.75
CA THR A 54 4.58 -3.99 -15.03
C THR A 54 6.07 -3.73 -14.89
N ASP A 55 6.59 -3.59 -13.67
CA ASP A 55 7.98 -3.28 -13.40
C ASP A 55 8.66 -4.42 -12.62
N THR A 56 9.89 -4.76 -13.01
CA THR A 56 10.64 -5.88 -12.42
C THR A 56 12.05 -5.44 -12.02
N PRO A 57 12.19 -4.44 -11.12
CA PRO A 57 13.45 -3.74 -10.89
C PRO A 57 14.60 -4.66 -10.49
N THR A 58 14.35 -5.70 -9.69
CA THR A 58 15.43 -6.60 -9.26
C THR A 58 15.85 -7.54 -10.36
N THR A 59 14.89 -8.12 -11.09
CA THR A 59 15.13 -9.02 -12.23
C THR A 59 15.83 -8.28 -13.38
N ASP A 60 15.48 -7.01 -13.61
CA ASP A 60 16.09 -6.16 -14.63
C ASP A 60 17.47 -5.60 -14.21
N GLY A 61 17.94 -5.93 -13.01
CA GLY A 61 19.26 -5.55 -12.52
C GLY A 61 19.37 -4.08 -12.13
N VAL A 62 18.25 -3.42 -11.81
CA VAL A 62 18.23 -2.05 -11.31
C VAL A 62 18.88 -2.00 -9.93
N ASP A 63 19.81 -1.07 -9.75
CA ASP A 63 20.46 -0.85 -8.46
C ASP A 63 19.47 -0.23 -7.46
N PRO A 64 19.28 -0.85 -6.27
CA PRO A 64 18.30 -0.38 -5.30
C PRO A 64 18.64 0.99 -4.71
N VAL A 65 19.92 1.37 -4.63
CA VAL A 65 20.34 2.66 -4.08
C VAL A 65 20.03 3.77 -5.07
N ALA A 66 20.48 3.62 -6.32
CA ALA A 66 20.22 4.59 -7.38
C ALA A 66 18.71 4.75 -7.65
N SER A 67 17.96 3.64 -7.61
CA SER A 67 16.50 3.69 -7.76
C SER A 67 15.83 4.44 -6.61
N ALA A 68 16.20 4.17 -5.35
CA ALA A 68 15.66 4.88 -4.20
C ALA A 68 15.98 6.38 -4.22
N GLU A 69 17.19 6.76 -4.63
CA GLU A 69 17.59 8.16 -4.80
C GLU A 69 16.76 8.87 -5.89
N ALA A 70 16.49 8.20 -7.01
CA ALA A 70 15.65 8.73 -8.08
C ALA A 70 14.20 8.93 -7.63
N VAL A 71 13.62 7.96 -6.90
CA VAL A 71 12.27 8.09 -6.33
C VAL A 71 12.22 9.23 -5.31
N ALA A 72 13.21 9.34 -4.41
CA ALA A 72 13.27 10.45 -3.45
C ALA A 72 13.44 11.81 -4.12
N ALA A 73 14.18 11.88 -5.24
CA ALA A 73 14.31 13.11 -6.03
C ALA A 73 12.96 13.51 -6.64
N PHE A 74 12.19 12.55 -7.16
CA PHE A 74 10.84 12.81 -7.68
C PHE A 74 9.91 13.37 -6.60
N VAL A 75 9.91 12.77 -5.39
CA VAL A 75 9.11 13.28 -4.27
C VAL A 75 9.44 14.74 -3.94
N LYS A 76 10.72 15.10 -3.92
CA LYS A 76 11.16 16.47 -3.65
C LYS A 76 10.85 17.44 -4.79
N GLU A 77 10.95 16.99 -6.04
CA GLU A 77 10.68 17.83 -7.21
C GLU A 77 9.20 18.21 -7.30
N PHE A 78 8.32 17.31 -6.89
CA PHE A 78 6.87 17.45 -7.02
C PHE A 78 6.13 17.72 -5.70
N ASP A 79 6.88 18.04 -4.63
CA ASP A 79 6.37 18.36 -3.29
C ASP A 79 5.36 17.32 -2.76
N LEU A 80 5.65 16.04 -2.98
CA LEU A 80 4.81 14.94 -2.53
C LEU A 80 5.14 14.56 -1.08
N ASP A 81 4.15 14.00 -0.38
CA ASP A 81 4.23 13.69 1.05
C ASP A 81 4.93 12.35 1.34
N GLY A 82 5.22 11.53 0.32
CA GLY A 82 5.79 10.22 0.55
C GLY A 82 5.74 9.28 -0.64
N VAL A 83 6.03 8.02 -0.37
CA VAL A 83 6.13 6.93 -1.36
C VAL A 83 5.39 5.70 -0.88
N ASP A 84 4.61 5.10 -1.78
CA ASP A 84 4.17 3.71 -1.66
C ASP A 84 5.05 2.83 -2.54
N VAL A 85 5.66 1.79 -1.98
CA VAL A 85 6.52 0.86 -2.70
C VAL A 85 5.70 -0.33 -3.15
N ASP A 86 5.19 -0.28 -4.38
CA ASP A 86 4.37 -1.32 -5.00
C ASP A 86 5.22 -2.33 -5.76
N TYR A 87 6.06 -3.05 -5.01
CA TYR A 87 7.01 -4.01 -5.56
C TYR A 87 6.34 -5.36 -5.87
N GLU A 88 6.28 -5.72 -7.15
CA GLU A 88 5.62 -6.94 -7.64
C GLU A 88 6.52 -7.87 -8.48
N ASP A 89 7.85 -7.76 -8.34
CA ASP A 89 8.80 -8.61 -9.06
C ASP A 89 8.76 -10.07 -8.56
N ALA A 90 7.83 -10.84 -9.13
CA ALA A 90 7.54 -12.21 -8.74
C ALA A 90 8.75 -13.15 -8.91
N VAL A 91 9.60 -12.91 -9.92
CA VAL A 91 10.81 -13.71 -10.15
C VAL A 91 11.78 -13.51 -8.98
N ALA A 92 12.06 -12.26 -8.63
CA ALA A 92 12.94 -11.93 -7.51
C ALA A 92 12.38 -12.36 -6.14
N LEU A 93 11.06 -12.31 -5.95
CA LEU A 93 10.40 -12.84 -4.76
C LEU A 93 10.55 -14.37 -4.67
N SER A 94 10.41 -15.07 -5.79
CA SER A 94 10.48 -16.54 -5.83
C SER A 94 11.91 -17.09 -5.65
N ASN A 95 12.92 -16.35 -6.11
CA ASN A 95 14.32 -16.79 -6.04
C ASN A 95 15.10 -16.19 -4.84
N GLY A 96 14.45 -15.30 -4.08
CA GLY A 96 14.97 -14.72 -2.84
C GLY A 96 15.82 -13.45 -3.02
N GLN A 97 15.94 -12.93 -4.24
CA GLN A 97 16.70 -11.71 -4.50
C GLN A 97 15.96 -10.44 -4.03
N ALA A 98 14.63 -10.48 -3.94
CA ALA A 98 13.81 -9.34 -3.56
C ALA A 98 14.14 -8.79 -2.17
N VAL A 99 14.40 -9.65 -1.18
CA VAL A 99 14.54 -9.25 0.24
C VAL A 99 15.70 -8.29 0.44
N GLN A 100 16.89 -8.61 -0.08
CA GLN A 100 18.06 -7.74 0.08
C GLN A 100 17.91 -6.44 -0.74
N TRP A 101 17.29 -6.54 -1.92
CA TRP A 101 17.01 -5.36 -2.75
C TRP A 101 16.07 -4.39 -2.03
N LEU A 102 14.94 -4.88 -1.48
CA LEU A 102 13.96 -4.08 -0.74
C LEU A 102 14.56 -3.47 0.54
N ILE A 103 15.40 -4.21 1.27
CA ILE A 103 16.10 -3.68 2.45
C ILE A 103 17.02 -2.51 2.08
N ALA A 104 17.82 -2.66 1.02
CA ALA A 104 18.72 -1.60 0.55
C ALA A 104 17.93 -0.39 0.05
N PHE A 105 16.90 -0.63 -0.78
CA PHE A 105 16.02 0.40 -1.32
C PHE A 105 15.34 1.19 -0.20
N THR A 106 14.70 0.52 0.76
CA THR A 106 13.96 1.18 1.86
C THR A 106 14.88 2.03 2.74
N LYS A 107 16.07 1.53 3.08
CA LYS A 107 17.06 2.29 3.87
C LYS A 107 17.50 3.56 3.15
N THR A 108 17.85 3.43 1.87
CA THR A 108 18.27 4.57 1.06
C THR A 108 17.13 5.56 0.87
N LEU A 109 15.92 5.07 0.58
CA LEU A 109 14.75 5.89 0.38
C LEU A 109 14.44 6.73 1.64
N ARG A 110 14.37 6.08 2.81
CA ARG A 110 14.14 6.78 4.08
C ARG A 110 15.22 7.81 4.40
N ALA A 111 16.49 7.51 4.10
CA ALA A 111 17.59 8.45 4.32
C ALA A 111 17.56 9.63 3.33
N ALA A 112 17.06 9.41 2.12
CA ALA A 112 17.01 10.42 1.07
C ALA A 112 15.78 11.32 1.16
N LEU A 113 14.66 10.85 1.71
CA LEU A 113 13.42 11.63 1.85
C LEU A 113 13.51 12.68 2.97
N PRO A 114 12.67 13.75 2.90
CA PRO A 114 12.36 14.58 4.06
C PRO A 114 11.96 13.75 5.29
N THR A 115 12.30 14.23 6.49
CA THR A 115 12.15 13.46 7.74
C THR A 115 10.70 13.09 8.06
N ASP A 116 9.75 13.91 7.61
CA ASP A 116 8.31 13.77 7.78
C ASP A 116 7.61 13.03 6.65
N SER A 117 8.33 12.60 5.61
CA SER A 117 7.73 11.86 4.50
C SER A 117 7.19 10.50 4.95
N LEU A 118 6.07 10.08 4.37
CA LEU A 118 5.47 8.77 4.59
C LEU A 118 6.13 7.73 3.67
N ILE A 119 6.32 6.52 4.17
CA ILE A 119 6.73 5.35 3.39
C ILE A 119 5.76 4.22 3.69
N SER A 120 4.99 3.83 2.69
CA SER A 120 4.24 2.57 2.70
C SER A 120 4.81 1.59 1.69
N HIS A 121 4.43 0.33 1.82
CA HIS A 121 4.67 -0.69 0.82
C HIS A 121 3.34 -1.37 0.49
N ALA A 122 3.17 -1.88 -0.73
CA ALA A 122 1.96 -2.61 -1.14
C ALA A 122 2.23 -4.09 -1.45
N PRO A 123 2.75 -4.90 -0.50
CA PRO A 123 2.99 -6.33 -0.76
C PRO A 123 1.68 -7.09 -1.00
N GLN A 124 1.72 -8.09 -1.87
CA GLN A 124 0.67 -9.10 -1.96
C GLN A 124 0.67 -9.98 -0.71
N GLY A 125 -0.50 -10.43 -0.25
CA GLY A 125 -0.61 -11.28 0.96
C GLY A 125 0.41 -12.43 1.04
N PRO A 126 0.60 -13.24 -0.04
CA PRO A 126 1.57 -14.33 -0.08
C PRO A 126 3.03 -13.93 0.11
N ASN A 127 3.38 -12.65 -0.05
CA ASN A 127 4.73 -12.14 0.21
C ASN A 127 5.09 -12.20 1.70
N PHE A 128 4.12 -12.39 2.60
CA PHE A 128 4.35 -12.66 4.02
C PHE A 128 4.28 -14.16 4.37
N GLY A 129 3.89 -15.02 3.42
CA GLY A 129 3.68 -16.45 3.69
C GLY A 129 4.99 -17.22 3.83
N PRO A 130 4.97 -18.45 4.39
CA PRO A 130 6.16 -19.27 4.56
C PRO A 130 6.72 -19.83 3.25
N THR A 131 6.00 -19.70 2.13
CA THR A 131 6.35 -20.24 0.82
C THR A 131 7.22 -19.29 -0.02
N VAL A 132 7.26 -18.00 0.34
CA VAL A 132 8.11 -17.01 -0.34
C VAL A 132 9.58 -17.23 0.05
N ALA A 133 10.51 -17.02 -0.90
CA ALA A 133 11.92 -17.25 -0.64
C ALA A 133 12.48 -16.21 0.34
N GLN A 134 13.45 -16.65 1.15
CA GLN A 134 14.16 -15.82 2.13
C GLN A 134 13.24 -15.11 3.15
N GLY A 135 12.02 -15.62 3.38
CA GLY A 135 11.05 -15.04 4.30
C GLY A 135 10.35 -13.78 3.78
N GLY A 136 10.62 -13.37 2.54
CA GLY A 136 9.89 -12.29 1.85
C GLY A 136 9.73 -11.04 2.69
N TYR A 137 8.50 -10.54 2.78
CA TYR A 137 8.20 -9.31 3.52
C TYR A 137 8.28 -9.47 5.05
N LEU A 138 8.21 -10.67 5.62
CA LEU A 138 8.52 -10.86 7.05
C LEU A 138 10.00 -10.56 7.32
N ALA A 139 10.90 -10.98 6.42
CA ALA A 139 12.32 -10.66 6.53
C ALA A 139 12.61 -9.17 6.27
N VAL A 140 11.85 -8.53 5.37
CA VAL A 140 11.94 -7.09 5.13
C VAL A 140 11.48 -6.30 6.36
N ASP A 141 10.31 -6.61 6.93
CA ASP A 141 9.80 -5.94 8.14
C ASP A 141 10.75 -6.13 9.34
N ALA A 142 11.27 -7.34 9.55
CA ALA A 142 12.26 -7.59 10.61
C ALA A 142 13.53 -6.72 10.46
N ALA A 143 13.95 -6.42 9.24
CA ALA A 143 15.18 -5.66 8.98
C ALA A 143 14.98 -4.14 8.92
N VAL A 144 13.87 -3.69 8.33
CA VAL A 144 13.62 -2.27 7.99
C VAL A 144 12.17 -1.84 8.24
N GLY A 145 11.34 -2.66 8.87
CA GLY A 145 9.94 -2.35 9.17
C GLY A 145 9.78 -1.08 10.00
N HIS A 146 10.71 -0.76 10.90
CA HIS A 146 10.72 0.50 11.64
C HIS A 146 10.92 1.76 10.78
N LEU A 147 11.30 1.62 9.50
CA LEU A 147 11.41 2.71 8.53
C LEU A 147 10.18 2.84 7.63
N ILE A 148 9.23 1.90 7.72
CA ILE A 148 8.02 1.81 6.92
C ILE A 148 6.85 2.14 7.84
N ASP A 149 6.01 3.09 7.46
CA ASP A 149 4.88 3.55 8.25
C ASP A 149 3.73 2.53 8.26
N TRP A 150 3.39 1.95 7.10
CA TRP A 150 2.40 0.85 6.99
C TRP A 150 2.57 -0.01 5.72
N TYR A 151 1.79 -1.08 5.64
CA TYR A 151 1.69 -2.00 4.51
C TYR A 151 0.27 -1.99 3.94
N ASN A 152 0.09 -1.52 2.71
CA ASN A 152 -1.13 -1.65 1.91
C ASN A 152 -1.24 -3.09 1.37
N VAL A 153 -1.51 -4.06 2.24
CA VAL A 153 -1.45 -5.48 1.86
C VAL A 153 -2.53 -5.81 0.83
N GLN A 154 -2.12 -6.25 -0.35
CA GLN A 154 -3.03 -6.59 -1.43
C GLN A 154 -3.67 -7.96 -1.19
N PHE A 155 -4.90 -7.96 -0.68
CA PHE A 155 -5.71 -9.17 -0.46
C PHE A 155 -6.56 -9.50 -1.68
N TYR A 156 -5.96 -9.47 -2.86
CA TYR A 156 -6.60 -9.72 -4.16
C TYR A 156 -5.57 -10.20 -5.18
N ASN A 157 -6.04 -10.72 -6.33
CA ASN A 157 -5.22 -11.36 -7.37
C ASN A 157 -4.48 -12.65 -6.94
N GLN A 158 -4.84 -13.27 -5.81
CA GLN A 158 -4.15 -14.45 -5.27
C GLN A 158 -4.89 -15.78 -5.47
N GLY A 159 -6.12 -15.73 -6.00
CA GLY A 159 -6.96 -16.89 -6.25
C GLY A 159 -8.43 -16.56 -6.02
N VAL A 160 -9.33 -17.29 -6.69
CA VAL A 160 -10.77 -16.97 -6.68
C VAL A 160 -11.43 -17.10 -5.29
N GLU A 161 -10.91 -17.97 -4.43
CA GLU A 161 -11.42 -18.18 -3.06
C GLU A 161 -10.55 -17.47 -2.00
N GLU A 162 -9.54 -16.69 -2.40
CA GLU A 162 -8.55 -16.16 -1.46
C GLU A 162 -9.01 -14.80 -0.91
N TYR A 163 -9.14 -14.74 0.42
CA TYR A 163 -9.50 -13.54 1.19
C TYR A 163 -10.88 -12.96 0.82
N VAL A 164 -11.82 -13.75 0.33
CA VAL A 164 -13.13 -13.28 -0.16
C VAL A 164 -14.23 -13.23 0.92
N ASP A 165 -13.91 -13.59 2.15
CA ASP A 165 -14.76 -13.49 3.33
C ASP A 165 -13.97 -13.00 4.56
N CYS A 166 -14.65 -12.69 5.66
CA CYS A 166 -13.97 -12.18 6.86
C CYS A 166 -13.01 -13.20 7.49
N PRO A 167 -13.35 -14.49 7.65
CA PRO A 167 -12.42 -15.47 8.20
C PRO A 167 -11.13 -15.62 7.37
N GLY A 168 -11.26 -15.73 6.05
CA GLY A 168 -10.15 -15.84 5.11
C GLY A 168 -9.25 -14.61 5.09
N LEU A 169 -9.86 -13.42 5.15
CA LEU A 169 -9.16 -12.14 5.18
C LEU A 169 -8.46 -11.89 6.53
N LEU A 170 -9.16 -12.16 7.63
CA LEU A 170 -8.74 -11.72 8.96
C LEU A 170 -7.92 -12.78 9.70
N THR A 171 -8.41 -14.01 9.81
CA THR A 171 -7.92 -14.94 10.85
C THR A 171 -7.38 -16.27 10.34
N GLN A 172 -7.75 -16.71 9.15
CA GLN A 172 -7.42 -18.04 8.66
C GLN A 172 -7.32 -18.04 7.13
N SER A 173 -6.13 -17.78 6.61
CA SER A 173 -5.90 -17.91 5.18
C SER A 173 -5.91 -19.38 4.73
N SER A 174 -6.02 -19.59 3.42
CA SER A 174 -6.15 -20.94 2.86
C SER A 174 -4.82 -21.71 2.92
N SER A 175 -4.86 -23.00 2.59
CA SER A 175 -3.63 -23.79 2.40
C SER A 175 -2.81 -23.36 1.18
N ASN A 176 -3.38 -22.61 0.23
CA ASN A 176 -2.64 -22.10 -0.93
C ASN A 176 -1.75 -20.92 -0.52
N ASN A 177 -2.25 -20.09 0.40
CA ASN A 177 -1.54 -18.95 0.95
C ASN A 177 -1.53 -19.06 2.48
N PRO A 178 -0.80 -20.00 3.09
CA PRO A 178 -0.91 -20.24 4.52
C PRO A 178 -0.26 -19.11 5.32
N HIS A 179 -0.87 -18.72 6.45
CA HIS A 179 -0.36 -17.71 7.39
C HIS A 179 -0.28 -16.29 6.85
N THR A 180 -1.20 -15.93 5.95
CA THR A 180 -1.19 -14.64 5.25
C THR A 180 -2.44 -13.83 5.52
N SER A 181 -3.39 -14.28 6.34
CA SER A 181 -4.48 -13.41 6.81
C SER A 181 -3.95 -12.32 7.75
N VAL A 182 -4.70 -11.23 7.95
CA VAL A 182 -4.24 -10.05 8.72
C VAL A 182 -3.65 -10.44 10.08
N PHE A 183 -4.39 -11.22 10.87
CA PHE A 183 -3.97 -11.60 12.22
C PHE A 183 -2.92 -12.71 12.22
N GLU A 184 -2.83 -13.54 11.17
CA GLU A 184 -1.72 -14.47 11.03
C GLU A 184 -0.41 -13.77 10.67
N ILE A 185 -0.43 -12.77 9.79
CA ILE A 185 0.75 -11.94 9.48
C ILE A 185 1.22 -11.23 10.76
N ALA A 186 0.29 -10.64 11.52
CA ALA A 186 0.61 -9.99 12.79
C ALA A 186 1.23 -10.98 13.80
N ALA A 187 0.69 -12.19 13.91
CA ALA A 187 1.24 -13.24 14.78
C ALA A 187 2.66 -13.69 14.37
N ASN A 188 3.06 -13.44 13.12
CA ASN A 188 4.40 -13.71 12.59
C ASN A 188 5.38 -12.54 12.74
N GLY A 189 5.01 -11.47 13.45
CA GLY A 189 5.93 -10.45 13.95
C GLY A 189 5.73 -9.05 13.38
N VAL A 190 4.86 -8.87 12.38
CA VAL A 190 4.53 -7.53 11.87
C VAL A 190 3.58 -6.83 12.84
N GLU A 191 3.80 -5.54 13.10
CA GLU A 191 2.89 -4.78 13.96
C GLU A 191 1.47 -4.75 13.36
N LEU A 192 0.47 -5.19 14.13
CA LEU A 192 -0.91 -5.33 13.69
C LEU A 192 -1.46 -4.05 13.03
N ASN A 193 -1.17 -2.89 13.60
CA ASN A 193 -1.69 -1.61 13.14
C ASN A 193 -0.93 -1.02 11.93
N LYS A 194 0.04 -1.75 11.38
CA LYS A 194 0.65 -1.47 10.09
C LYS A 194 -0.01 -2.23 8.95
N LEU A 195 -0.86 -3.22 9.21
CA LEU A 195 -1.44 -4.10 8.19
C LEU A 195 -2.75 -3.54 7.65
N VAL A 196 -2.67 -2.65 6.67
CA VAL A 196 -3.83 -2.08 5.98
C VAL A 196 -4.45 -3.12 5.05
N ILE A 197 -5.79 -3.22 5.07
CA ILE A 197 -6.54 -4.15 4.21
C ILE A 197 -6.70 -3.54 2.82
N GLY A 198 -5.95 -4.03 1.83
CA GLY A 198 -6.07 -3.64 0.43
C GLY A 198 -7.10 -4.48 -0.32
N LYS A 199 -8.07 -3.83 -0.98
CA LYS A 199 -9.10 -4.50 -1.78
C LYS A 199 -9.37 -3.82 -3.13
N PRO A 200 -9.89 -4.55 -4.12
CA PRO A 200 -10.34 -3.95 -5.36
C PRO A 200 -11.57 -3.08 -5.13
N ALA A 201 -11.65 -1.91 -5.78
CA ALA A 201 -12.80 -1.03 -5.71
C ALA A 201 -14.03 -1.62 -6.44
N SER A 202 -13.78 -2.42 -7.48
CA SER A 202 -14.78 -3.16 -8.22
C SER A 202 -14.23 -4.50 -8.73
N MET A 203 -15.12 -5.35 -9.25
CA MET A 203 -14.72 -6.60 -9.91
C MET A 203 -13.86 -6.39 -11.17
N ALA A 204 -13.83 -5.18 -11.75
CA ALA A 204 -13.04 -4.89 -12.94
C ALA A 204 -11.59 -4.48 -12.62
N ASP A 205 -11.32 -4.12 -11.36
CA ASP A 205 -10.02 -3.60 -10.94
C ASP A 205 -9.03 -4.71 -10.53
N ALA A 206 -9.48 -5.96 -10.45
CA ALA A 206 -8.65 -7.11 -10.14
C ALA A 206 -9.23 -8.38 -10.78
N ASN A 207 -8.39 -9.40 -10.99
CA ASN A 207 -8.80 -10.71 -11.50
C ASN A 207 -9.64 -11.51 -10.49
N ASN A 208 -9.43 -11.31 -9.18
CA ASN A 208 -10.15 -11.94 -8.08
C ASN A 208 -9.96 -11.16 -6.77
N GLY A 209 -10.67 -11.53 -5.70
CA GLY A 209 -10.51 -10.95 -4.36
C GLY A 209 -11.42 -9.75 -4.04
N PHE A 210 -12.29 -9.34 -4.98
CA PHE A 210 -13.30 -8.31 -4.73
C PHE A 210 -14.27 -8.75 -3.63
N MET A 211 -14.63 -7.82 -2.75
CA MET A 211 -15.68 -7.96 -1.74
C MET A 211 -16.65 -6.79 -1.89
N SER A 212 -17.95 -7.05 -1.69
CA SER A 212 -18.92 -5.95 -1.66
C SER A 212 -18.58 -4.98 -0.52
N THR A 213 -18.95 -3.71 -0.70
CA THR A 213 -18.74 -2.66 0.31
C THR A 213 -19.28 -3.07 1.68
N ASP A 214 -20.49 -3.64 1.74
CA ASP A 214 -21.13 -4.05 2.99
C ASP A 214 -20.38 -5.19 3.68
N LEU A 215 -19.91 -6.19 2.92
CA LEU A 215 -19.14 -7.30 3.47
C LEU A 215 -17.77 -6.82 3.97
N LEU A 216 -17.09 -5.95 3.22
CA LEU A 216 -15.82 -5.38 3.66
C LEU A 216 -16.01 -4.51 4.91
N ALA A 217 -17.08 -3.71 5.00
CA ALA A 217 -17.42 -2.93 6.20
C ALA A 217 -17.63 -3.84 7.42
N GLN A 218 -18.31 -4.99 7.24
CA GLN A 218 -18.45 -5.99 8.29
C GLN A 218 -17.09 -6.51 8.76
N CYS A 219 -16.20 -6.90 7.85
CA CYS A 219 -14.88 -7.41 8.22
C CYS A 219 -14.02 -6.33 8.90
N VAL A 220 -14.11 -5.08 8.46
CA VAL A 220 -13.43 -3.95 9.11
C VAL A 220 -13.93 -3.73 10.53
N ALA A 221 -15.24 -3.81 10.77
CA ALA A 221 -15.81 -3.71 12.11
C ALA A 221 -15.40 -4.89 13.00
N GLU A 222 -15.36 -6.11 12.45
CA GLU A 222 -14.88 -7.31 13.14
C GLU A 222 -13.40 -7.17 13.53
N ALA A 223 -12.53 -6.81 12.59
CA ALA A 223 -11.11 -6.55 12.86
C ALA A 223 -10.93 -5.47 13.94
N LYS A 224 -11.72 -4.39 13.87
CA LYS A 224 -11.69 -3.33 14.88
C LYS A 224 -12.04 -3.82 16.28
N SER A 225 -12.98 -4.77 16.39
CA SER A 225 -13.33 -5.41 17.68
C SER A 225 -12.22 -6.31 18.23
N MET A 226 -11.23 -6.65 17.40
CA MET A 226 -10.03 -7.43 17.71
C MET A 226 -8.78 -6.54 17.84
N ASP A 227 -8.96 -5.28 18.24
CA ASP A 227 -7.91 -4.28 18.47
C ASP A 227 -7.09 -3.83 17.24
N TRP A 228 -7.49 -4.21 16.02
CA TRP A 228 -6.87 -3.71 14.80
C TRP A 228 -7.35 -2.29 14.44
N ALA A 229 -6.43 -1.44 13.97
CA ALA A 229 -6.68 -0.04 13.68
C ALA A 229 -5.91 0.50 12.46
N ALA A 230 -5.41 -0.36 11.55
CA ALA A 230 -4.58 0.08 10.43
C ALA A 230 -5.37 0.81 9.32
N GLY A 231 -6.59 0.36 9.02
CA GLY A 231 -7.45 0.96 7.97
C GLY A 231 -7.49 0.15 6.67
N ALA A 232 -8.08 0.74 5.62
CA ALA A 232 -8.28 0.06 4.34
C ALA A 232 -7.69 0.86 3.17
N MET A 233 -7.20 0.14 2.17
CA MET A 233 -6.70 0.65 0.89
C MET A 233 -7.59 0.12 -0.24
N LEU A 234 -7.70 0.89 -1.32
CA LEU A 234 -8.42 0.50 -2.53
C LEU A 234 -7.59 0.60 -3.79
N PHE A 235 -7.66 -0.44 -4.62
CA PHE A 235 -7.24 -0.41 -6.01
C PHE A 235 -8.46 -0.46 -6.94
N GLN A 236 -8.84 0.57 -7.68
CA GLN A 236 -8.23 1.90 -7.75
C GLN A 236 -9.26 3.02 -7.63
N PHE A 237 -8.76 4.27 -7.68
CA PHE A 237 -9.60 5.45 -7.54
C PHE A 237 -10.72 5.50 -8.60
N SER A 238 -11.98 5.67 -8.17
CA SER A 238 -13.14 5.83 -9.06
C SER A 238 -14.16 6.86 -8.53
N SER A 239 -15.14 7.23 -9.35
CA SER A 239 -16.07 8.34 -9.05
C SER A 239 -17.00 8.11 -7.85
N ASN A 240 -17.20 6.87 -7.38
CA ASN A 240 -18.13 6.53 -6.29
C ASN A 240 -17.43 6.32 -4.93
N LEU A 241 -16.16 6.70 -4.79
CA LEU A 241 -15.35 6.37 -3.61
C LEU A 241 -15.73 7.07 -2.31
N VAL A 242 -16.40 8.22 -2.37
CA VAL A 242 -16.87 8.90 -1.14
C VAL A 242 -17.90 8.03 -0.42
N VAL A 243 -18.84 7.44 -1.16
CA VAL A 243 -19.84 6.52 -0.60
C VAL A 243 -19.16 5.25 -0.09
N TRP A 244 -18.14 4.76 -0.80
CA TRP A 244 -17.39 3.58 -0.38
C TRP A 244 -16.68 3.82 0.96
N ILE A 245 -15.92 4.92 1.10
CA ILE A 245 -15.12 5.15 2.31
C ILE A 245 -15.98 5.49 3.52
N GLU A 246 -17.16 6.08 3.31
CA GLU A 246 -18.18 6.30 4.34
C GLU A 246 -18.80 4.97 4.80
N ALA A 247 -19.05 4.03 3.89
CA ALA A 247 -19.60 2.73 4.22
C ALA A 247 -18.57 1.81 4.88
N VAL A 248 -17.36 1.67 4.32
CA VAL A 248 -16.33 0.75 4.83
C VAL A 248 -15.80 1.16 6.19
N ARG A 249 -15.66 2.47 6.47
CA ARG A 249 -15.32 2.91 7.83
C ARG A 249 -16.41 2.55 8.84
N GLY A 250 -17.67 2.60 8.40
CA GLY A 250 -18.85 2.59 9.26
C GLY A 250 -18.66 3.34 10.58
N ASP A 251 -19.13 2.71 11.66
CA ASP A 251 -18.88 3.17 13.02
C ASP A 251 -17.52 2.70 13.58
N ALA A 252 -16.78 1.87 12.84
CA ALA A 252 -15.48 1.34 13.26
C ALA A 252 -14.40 2.44 13.29
N PHE A 253 -14.49 3.42 12.36
CA PHE A 253 -13.61 4.59 12.30
C PHE A 253 -14.43 5.88 12.06
N PRO A 254 -15.10 6.42 13.09
CA PRO A 254 -15.91 7.62 12.95
C PRO A 254 -15.06 8.82 12.54
N ILE A 255 -15.61 9.71 11.70
CA ILE A 255 -14.97 11.00 11.37
C ILE A 255 -15.03 11.85 12.65
N GLY A 256 -13.88 12.05 13.30
CA GLY A 256 -13.76 13.02 14.39
C GLY A 256 -14.16 14.42 13.91
N PRO A 257 -14.65 15.30 14.81
CA PRO A 257 -14.87 16.70 14.44
C PRO A 257 -13.57 17.27 13.88
N THR A 258 -13.64 17.94 12.73
CA THR A 258 -12.50 18.72 12.21
C THR A 258 -12.09 19.70 13.30
N MET A 259 -10.97 19.43 13.98
CA MET A 259 -10.38 20.41 14.88
C MET A 259 -10.05 21.63 14.02
N PRO A 260 -10.59 22.82 14.32
CA PRO A 260 -10.15 24.02 13.64
C PRO A 260 -8.67 24.21 13.95
N ILE A 261 -7.88 24.37 12.88
CA ILE A 261 -6.48 24.78 12.95
C ILE A 261 -6.42 26.22 13.43
#